data_AF-A0A2D8K7L5-F1
#
_entry.id   AF-A0A2D8K7L5-F1
#
_cell.length_a   1.000
_cell.length_b   1.000
_cell.length_c   1.000
_cell.angle_alpha   90.00
_cell.angle_beta   90.00
_cell.angle_gamma   90.00
#
_symmetry.space_group_name_H-M   'P 1'
#
loop_
_entity.id
_entity.type
_entity.pdbx_description
1 polymer ?
#
loop_
_entity_poly.entity_id
_entity_poly.type
_entity_poly.pdbx_seq_one_letter_code
_entity_poly.pdbx_strand_id
1 'polypeptide(L)'
;MMHIVKQAMAAVAMTAIAAPALSAELTVWDWKSGDPAAASYIQAAKEKFEAENSGDTVNFVMQPHDQYYTILGTALTSGKGPDVFLLHGGAQTRARIPALADLSAHSENLVGTADFEGEEGKLYALPITIQGFVVYYNKELYADAGLDPESPPQTWDELVAVCEAIKEKGDVPCFAMGNKEGFGAEFLLSSLAASMLTDDQQQAF
;
A
#
# COMPACT_ATOMS: atom_id res chain seq x y z
N MET A 1 30.11 13.51 -72.23
CA MET A 1 29.39 14.76 -72.54
C MET A 1 28.34 14.93 -71.45
N MET A 2 28.57 15.91 -70.59
CA MET A 2 27.86 16.22 -69.36
C MET A 2 26.56 16.95 -69.70
N HIS A 3 25.40 16.49 -69.24
CA HIS A 3 24.21 17.33 -69.09
C HIS A 3 23.44 16.95 -67.83
N ILE A 4 23.57 17.84 -66.86
CA ILE A 4 22.86 17.93 -65.59
C ILE A 4 21.43 18.38 -65.88
N VAL A 5 20.42 17.67 -65.38
CA VAL A 5 19.05 18.19 -65.29
C VAL A 5 18.70 18.37 -63.82
N LYS A 6 18.31 19.60 -63.51
CA LYS A 6 18.01 20.15 -62.19
C LYS A 6 16.75 19.53 -61.58
N GLN A 7 16.77 19.47 -60.25
CA GLN A 7 15.71 19.08 -59.33
C GLN A 7 14.38 19.82 -59.56
N ALA A 8 13.28 19.11 -59.31
CA ALA A 8 12.09 19.68 -58.68
C ALA A 8 11.69 18.73 -57.53
N MET A 9 12.04 19.10 -56.29
CA MET A 9 11.50 18.47 -55.09
C MET A 9 10.05 18.93 -54.94
N ALA A 10 9.09 18.06 -55.21
CA ALA A 10 7.72 18.22 -54.74
C ALA A 10 7.69 17.87 -53.25
N ALA A 11 7.55 18.87 -52.39
CA ALA A 11 7.28 18.66 -50.98
C ALA A 11 5.85 18.11 -50.85
N VAL A 12 5.74 16.79 -50.66
CA VAL A 12 4.49 16.18 -50.19
C VAL A 12 4.38 16.51 -48.71
N ALA A 13 3.45 17.42 -48.37
CA ALA A 13 3.05 17.63 -47.00
C ALA A 13 2.36 16.35 -46.51
N MET A 14 3.09 15.48 -45.81
CA MET A 14 2.49 14.44 -44.99
C MET A 14 1.72 15.14 -43.87
N THR A 15 0.41 15.23 -44.03
CA THR A 15 -0.49 15.48 -42.92
C THR A 15 -0.34 14.28 -41.98
N ALA A 16 0.34 14.46 -40.86
CA ALA A 16 0.32 13.50 -39.78
C ALA A 16 -1.14 13.39 -39.31
N ILE A 17 -1.83 12.34 -39.76
CA ILE A 17 -3.07 11.91 -39.12
C ILE A 17 -2.62 11.44 -37.74
N ALA A 18 -2.84 12.27 -36.71
CA ALA A 18 -2.76 11.81 -35.34
C ALA A 18 -3.72 10.61 -35.24
N ALA A 19 -3.16 9.41 -35.10
CA ALA A 19 -3.95 8.27 -34.69
C ALA A 19 -4.65 8.67 -33.39
N PRO A 20 -5.96 8.42 -33.22
CA PRO A 20 -6.58 8.64 -31.93
C PRO A 20 -5.76 7.86 -30.90
N ALA A 21 -5.32 8.52 -29.84
CA ALA A 21 -4.77 7.83 -28.69
C ALA A 21 -5.79 6.74 -28.32
N LEU A 22 -5.34 5.48 -28.28
CA LEU A 22 -6.20 4.38 -27.86
C LEU A 22 -6.61 4.68 -26.42
N SER A 23 -7.88 5.03 -26.23
CA SER A 23 -8.54 5.07 -24.93
C SER A 23 -8.34 3.72 -24.25
N ALA A 24 -7.72 3.72 -23.06
CA ALA A 24 -7.47 2.53 -22.27
C ALA A 24 -8.43 2.46 -21.08
N GLU A 25 -8.94 1.26 -20.78
CA GLU A 25 -9.55 0.96 -19.47
C GLU A 25 -8.50 0.28 -18.60
N LEU A 26 -8.07 0.96 -17.54
CA LEU A 26 -7.13 0.44 -16.55
C LEU A 26 -7.89 -0.33 -15.47
N THR A 27 -7.60 -1.61 -15.33
CA THR A 27 -8.13 -2.43 -14.24
C THR A 27 -7.23 -2.32 -13.01
N VAL A 28 -7.82 -1.91 -11.88
CA VAL A 28 -7.12 -1.77 -10.59
C VAL A 28 -7.66 -2.80 -9.61
N TRP A 29 -6.80 -3.67 -9.09
CA TRP A 29 -7.19 -4.56 -7.98
C TRP A 29 -6.78 -3.98 -6.64
N ASP A 30 -7.69 -4.01 -5.68
CA ASP A 30 -7.41 -3.66 -4.29
C ASP A 30 -8.36 -4.40 -3.34
N TRP A 31 -8.25 -4.12 -2.04
CA TRP A 31 -9.19 -4.55 -1.02
C TRP A 31 -9.82 -3.37 -0.26
N LYS A 32 -9.69 -2.15 -0.78
CA LYS A 32 -10.09 -0.90 -0.12
C LYS A 32 -11.26 -0.19 -0.82
N SER A 33 -11.39 -0.33 -2.13
CA SER A 33 -12.40 0.36 -2.94
C SER A 33 -13.84 0.03 -2.57
N GLY A 34 -14.09 -1.14 -1.97
CA GLY A 34 -15.41 -1.49 -1.42
C GLY A 34 -15.62 -1.12 0.05
N ASP A 35 -14.64 -0.52 0.73
CA ASP A 35 -14.85 0.05 2.07
C ASP A 35 -15.66 1.36 1.95
N PRO A 36 -16.84 1.47 2.59
CA PRO A 36 -17.62 2.70 2.61
C PRO A 36 -16.83 3.93 3.09
N ALA A 37 -15.86 3.74 3.99
CA ALA A 37 -15.01 4.82 4.48
C ALA A 37 -14.02 5.36 3.43
N ALA A 38 -13.67 4.56 2.42
CA ALA A 38 -12.73 4.94 1.36
C ALA A 38 -13.45 5.40 0.07
N ALA A 39 -14.75 5.10 -0.07
CA ALA A 39 -15.49 5.29 -1.31
C ALA A 39 -15.39 6.71 -1.90
N SER A 40 -15.52 7.75 -1.07
CA SER A 40 -15.44 9.14 -1.55
C SER A 40 -14.05 9.51 -2.06
N TYR A 41 -12.99 8.99 -1.43
CA TYR A 41 -11.62 9.23 -1.84
C TYR A 41 -11.30 8.52 -3.16
N ILE A 42 -11.68 7.24 -3.28
CA ILE A 42 -11.44 6.44 -4.50
C ILE A 42 -12.19 7.03 -5.69
N GLN A 43 -13.45 7.44 -5.49
CA GLN A 43 -14.24 8.10 -6.53
C GLN A 43 -13.59 9.41 -7.01
N ALA A 44 -13.16 10.27 -6.07
CA ALA A 44 -12.49 11.53 -6.42
C ALA A 44 -11.16 11.30 -7.15
N ALA A 45 -10.39 10.29 -6.76
CA ALA A 45 -9.14 9.92 -7.43
C ALA A 45 -9.39 9.45 -8.87
N LYS A 46 -10.40 8.59 -9.08
CA LYS A 46 -10.86 8.16 -10.40
C LYS A 46 -11.25 9.34 -11.27
N GLU A 47 -12.14 10.20 -10.79
CA GLU A 47 -12.63 11.36 -11.54
C GLU A 47 -11.50 12.31 -11.94
N LYS A 48 -10.56 12.57 -11.01
CA LYS A 48 -9.39 13.41 -11.30
C LYS A 48 -8.52 12.80 -12.39
N PHE A 49 -8.23 11.50 -12.31
CA PHE A 49 -7.42 10.80 -13.31
C PHE A 49 -8.07 10.85 -14.70
N GLU A 50 -9.36 10.53 -14.80
CA GLU A 50 -10.09 10.51 -16.07
C GLU A 50 -10.25 11.89 -16.68
N ALA A 51 -10.39 12.94 -15.85
CA ALA A 51 -10.40 14.32 -16.33
C ALA A 51 -9.04 14.77 -16.90
N GLU A 52 -7.93 14.30 -16.31
CA GLU A 52 -6.56 14.64 -16.74
C GLU A 52 -6.08 13.78 -17.92
N ASN A 53 -6.69 12.62 -18.15
CA ASN A 53 -6.33 11.65 -19.19
C ASN A 53 -7.54 11.38 -20.08
N SER A 54 -7.87 12.35 -20.94
CA SER A 54 -9.07 12.30 -21.79
C SER A 54 -9.13 11.03 -22.64
N GLY A 55 -10.13 10.20 -22.37
CA GLY A 55 -10.36 8.93 -23.05
C GLY A 55 -10.01 7.72 -22.19
N ASP A 56 -9.11 7.85 -21.23
CA ASP A 56 -8.77 6.74 -20.33
C ASP A 56 -9.81 6.60 -19.22
N THR A 57 -10.03 5.37 -18.78
CA THR A 57 -10.96 5.04 -17.69
C THR A 57 -10.31 4.12 -16.67
N VAL A 58 -10.80 4.17 -15.43
CA VAL A 58 -10.28 3.34 -14.33
C VAL A 58 -11.38 2.44 -13.78
N ASN A 59 -11.15 1.14 -13.77
CA ASN A 59 -12.07 0.14 -13.24
C ASN A 59 -11.48 -0.50 -11.98
N PHE A 60 -11.99 -0.10 -10.81
CA PHE A 60 -11.62 -0.72 -9.54
C PHE A 60 -12.37 -2.04 -9.35
N VAL A 61 -11.62 -3.12 -9.16
CA VAL A 61 -12.14 -4.45 -8.89
C VAL A 61 -11.66 -4.90 -7.52
N MET A 62 -12.52 -4.72 -6.52
CA MET A 62 -12.22 -5.15 -5.15
C MET A 62 -12.13 -6.68 -5.09
N GLN A 63 -11.07 -7.17 -4.46
CA GLN A 63 -10.85 -8.56 -4.12
C GLN A 63 -10.94 -8.75 -2.59
N PRO A 64 -11.41 -9.91 -2.09
CA PRO A 64 -11.45 -10.19 -0.66
C PRO A 64 -10.05 -10.15 -0.03
N HIS A 65 -9.90 -9.42 1.09
CA HIS A 65 -8.60 -9.22 1.74
C HIS A 65 -7.90 -10.55 2.09
N ASP A 66 -8.64 -11.51 2.64
CA ASP A 66 -8.13 -12.81 3.09
C ASP A 66 -7.65 -13.71 1.94
N GLN A 67 -8.19 -13.54 0.73
CA GLN A 67 -7.82 -14.31 -0.46
C GLN A 67 -6.94 -13.53 -1.44
N TYR A 68 -6.66 -12.25 -1.15
CA TYR A 68 -6.14 -11.31 -2.13
C TYR A 68 -4.88 -11.82 -2.83
N TYR A 69 -3.87 -12.24 -2.06
CA TYR A 69 -2.58 -12.66 -2.60
C TYR A 69 -2.61 -13.99 -3.34
N THR A 70 -3.53 -14.89 -2.98
CA THR A 70 -3.78 -16.15 -3.69
C THR A 70 -4.36 -15.89 -5.08
N ILE A 71 -5.37 -15.01 -5.13
CA ILE A 71 -6.05 -14.62 -6.38
C ILE A 71 -5.07 -13.85 -7.27
N LEU A 72 -4.37 -12.85 -6.70
CA LEU A 72 -3.36 -12.08 -7.42
C LEU A 72 -2.24 -12.97 -7.96
N GLY A 73 -1.68 -13.88 -7.16
CA GLY A 73 -0.61 -14.78 -7.60
C GLY A 73 -1.03 -15.67 -8.78
N THR A 74 -2.26 -16.17 -8.76
CA THR A 74 -2.83 -16.95 -9.87
C THR A 74 -2.99 -16.10 -11.13
N ALA A 75 -3.52 -14.88 -10.97
CA ALA A 75 -3.76 -13.96 -12.08
C ALA A 75 -2.44 -13.54 -12.77
N LEU A 76 -1.43 -13.17 -11.99
CA LEU A 76 -0.09 -12.81 -12.47
C LEU A 76 0.56 -13.98 -13.23
N THR A 77 0.50 -15.20 -12.68
CA THR A 77 1.06 -16.40 -13.33
C THR A 77 0.37 -16.72 -14.66
N SER A 78 -0.93 -16.45 -14.76
CA SER A 78 -1.71 -16.68 -15.98
C SER A 78 -1.59 -15.58 -17.04
N GLY A 79 -0.93 -14.46 -16.73
CA GLY A 79 -0.86 -13.28 -17.59
C GLY A 79 -2.20 -12.56 -17.78
N LYS A 80 -3.17 -12.79 -16.87
CA LYS A 80 -4.52 -12.18 -16.88
C LYS A 80 -4.75 -11.33 -15.63
N GLY A 81 -3.67 -10.78 -15.08
CA GLY A 81 -3.70 -9.90 -13.93
C GLY A 81 -4.25 -8.51 -14.25
N PRO A 82 -4.51 -7.70 -13.22
CA PRO A 82 -4.84 -6.28 -13.37
C PRO A 82 -3.64 -5.48 -13.91
N ASP A 83 -3.90 -4.28 -14.40
CA ASP A 83 -2.87 -3.32 -14.84
C ASP A 83 -2.17 -2.67 -13.63
N VAL A 84 -2.93 -2.38 -12.57
CA VAL A 84 -2.45 -1.81 -11.32
C VAL A 84 -3.01 -2.64 -10.16
N PHE A 85 -2.23 -2.88 -9.12
CA PHE A 85 -2.72 -3.64 -7.98
C PHE A 85 -2.10 -3.18 -6.67
N LEU A 86 -2.93 -3.19 -5.62
CA LEU A 86 -2.50 -2.88 -4.26
C LEU A 86 -1.60 -4.00 -3.73
N LEU A 87 -0.54 -3.62 -3.03
CA LEU A 87 0.40 -4.51 -2.36
C LEU A 87 0.70 -3.99 -0.94
N HIS A 88 0.92 -4.93 -0.03
CA HIS A 88 1.69 -4.69 1.17
C HIS A 88 3.18 -4.71 0.80
N GLY A 89 3.98 -3.91 1.50
CA GLY A 89 5.43 -3.91 1.35
C GLY A 89 6.09 -5.18 1.88
N GLY A 90 7.43 -5.18 1.90
CA GLY A 90 8.24 -6.28 2.39
C GLY A 90 8.16 -7.51 1.49
N ALA A 91 7.91 -8.68 2.09
CA ALA A 91 7.92 -9.97 1.39
C ALA A 91 6.89 -10.03 0.25
N GLN A 92 5.73 -9.37 0.37
CA GLN A 92 4.69 -9.42 -0.65
C GLN A 92 5.12 -8.69 -1.93
N THR A 93 5.78 -7.53 -1.81
CA THR A 93 6.38 -6.83 -2.95
C THR A 93 7.58 -7.59 -3.50
N ARG A 94 8.52 -8.02 -2.64
CA ARG A 94 9.74 -8.73 -3.08
C ARG A 94 9.44 -10.01 -3.88
N ALA A 95 8.46 -10.80 -3.44
CA ALA A 95 8.06 -12.03 -4.12
C ALA A 95 7.42 -11.80 -5.51
N ARG A 96 7.07 -10.54 -5.85
CA ARG A 96 6.35 -10.19 -7.08
C ARG A 96 7.14 -9.26 -7.99
N ILE A 97 8.36 -8.86 -7.65
CA ILE A 97 9.25 -8.01 -8.48
C ILE A 97 9.26 -8.42 -9.97
N PRO A 98 9.34 -9.72 -10.35
CA PRO A 98 9.34 -10.11 -11.76
C PRO A 98 8.08 -9.69 -12.55
N ALA A 99 6.98 -9.36 -11.86
CA ALA A 99 5.73 -8.90 -12.45
C ALA A 99 5.49 -7.38 -12.25
N LEU A 100 6.45 -6.66 -11.67
CA LEU A 100 6.33 -5.23 -11.35
C LEU A 100 7.20 -4.37 -12.28
N ALA A 101 6.70 -3.18 -12.60
CA ALA A 101 7.46 -2.17 -13.32
C ALA A 101 8.45 -1.46 -12.38
N ASP A 102 9.58 -1.00 -12.93
CA ASP A 102 10.48 -0.08 -12.23
C ASP A 102 9.83 1.31 -12.16
N LEU A 103 9.54 1.75 -10.94
CA LEU A 103 8.90 3.02 -10.63
C LEU A 103 9.85 4.02 -9.98
N SER A 104 11.16 3.78 -10.01
CA SER A 104 12.17 4.62 -9.32
C SER A 104 12.10 6.09 -9.72
N ALA A 105 11.71 6.38 -10.97
CA ALA A 105 11.52 7.73 -11.49
C ALA A 105 10.35 8.51 -10.84
N HIS A 106 9.48 7.84 -10.08
CA HIS A 106 8.27 8.41 -9.48
C HIS A 106 8.35 8.47 -7.94
N SER A 107 9.55 8.36 -7.38
CA SER A 107 9.79 8.34 -5.94
C SER A 107 9.80 9.72 -5.28
N GLU A 108 9.69 10.79 -6.05
CA GLU A 108 9.81 12.17 -5.55
C GLU A 108 8.74 12.48 -4.49
N ASN A 109 9.17 13.04 -3.36
CA ASN A 109 8.32 13.45 -2.24
C ASN A 109 7.52 12.31 -1.58
N LEU A 110 7.90 11.05 -1.80
CA LEU A 110 7.29 9.90 -1.13
C LEU A 110 8.06 9.51 0.14
N VAL A 111 7.32 9.03 1.13
CA VAL A 111 7.85 8.51 2.40
C VAL A 111 7.51 7.03 2.52
N GLY A 112 8.38 6.25 3.17
CA GLY A 112 8.16 4.81 3.35
C GLY A 112 8.37 3.97 2.09
N THR A 113 9.28 4.39 1.19
CA THR A 113 9.58 3.64 -0.04
C THR A 113 10.39 2.37 0.21
N ALA A 114 11.16 2.32 1.30
CA ALA A 114 12.09 1.23 1.60
C ALA A 114 11.44 -0.16 1.58
N ASP A 115 10.19 -0.29 2.03
CA ASP A 115 9.47 -1.56 2.02
C ASP A 115 9.07 -2.05 0.62
N PHE A 116 9.19 -1.20 -0.40
CA PHE A 116 8.81 -1.48 -1.78
C PHE A 116 10.01 -1.55 -2.73
N GLU A 117 11.22 -1.46 -2.18
CA GLU A 117 12.46 -1.56 -2.93
C GLU A 117 12.88 -3.02 -3.14
N GLY A 118 13.43 -3.31 -4.31
CA GLY A 118 14.05 -4.58 -4.63
C GLY A 118 15.58 -4.51 -4.53
N GLU A 119 16.24 -5.52 -5.10
CA GLU A 119 17.69 -5.51 -5.22
C GLU A 119 18.16 -4.23 -5.95
N GLU A 120 19.34 -3.74 -5.57
CA GLU A 120 19.96 -2.53 -6.13
C GLU A 120 19.18 -1.22 -5.89
N GLY A 121 18.20 -1.22 -4.98
CA GLY A 121 17.47 -0.01 -4.56
C GLY A 121 16.40 0.47 -5.55
N LYS A 122 16.00 -0.36 -6.50
CA LYS A 122 14.92 -0.03 -7.44
C LYS A 122 13.56 -0.10 -6.76
N LEU A 123 12.72 0.91 -6.99
CA LEU A 123 11.37 1.00 -6.42
C LEU A 123 10.35 0.30 -7.32
N TYR A 124 9.56 -0.63 -6.77
CA TYR A 124 8.60 -1.42 -7.55
C TYR A 124 7.12 -1.18 -7.19
N ALA A 125 6.84 -0.36 -6.18
CA ALA A 125 5.50 0.10 -5.84
C ALA A 125 5.56 1.47 -5.14
N LEU A 126 4.47 2.23 -5.23
CA LEU A 126 4.37 3.56 -4.61
C LEU A 126 3.52 3.48 -3.33
N PRO A 127 4.01 4.00 -2.19
CA PRO A 127 3.24 4.01 -0.95
C PRO A 127 2.05 4.97 -1.04
N ILE A 128 0.83 4.45 -0.86
CA ILE A 128 -0.40 5.26 -0.77
C ILE A 128 -0.89 5.44 0.67
N THR A 129 -0.48 4.55 1.58
CA THR A 129 -0.78 4.63 3.01
C THR A 129 0.37 4.03 3.80
N ILE A 130 0.71 4.67 4.93
CA ILE A 130 1.57 4.08 5.95
C ILE A 130 0.68 3.68 7.11
N GLN A 131 0.84 2.44 7.57
CA GLN A 131 0.11 1.92 8.72
C GLN A 131 1.09 1.70 9.87
N GLY A 132 0.73 2.21 11.05
CA GLY A 132 1.40 1.91 12.30
C GLY A 132 0.45 1.19 13.24
N PHE A 133 1.01 0.36 14.12
CA PHE A 133 0.27 -0.23 15.22
C PHE A 133 0.43 0.65 16.46
N VAL A 134 -0.69 1.07 17.05
CA VAL A 134 -0.71 1.91 18.24
C VAL A 134 -1.62 1.31 19.30
N VAL A 135 -1.31 1.55 20.57
CA VAL A 135 -2.16 1.18 21.69
C VAL A 135 -2.95 2.41 22.11
N TYR A 136 -4.28 2.35 21.95
CA TYR A 136 -5.20 3.30 22.55
C TYR A 136 -5.53 2.85 23.97
N TYR A 137 -5.61 3.78 24.92
CA TYR A 137 -5.99 3.49 26.30
C TYR A 137 -7.05 4.48 26.80
N ASN A 138 -7.82 4.04 27.80
CA ASN A 138 -8.84 4.87 28.44
C ASN A 138 -8.24 5.58 29.66
N LYS A 139 -8.12 6.91 29.58
CA LYS A 139 -7.59 7.76 30.66
C LYS A 139 -8.43 7.71 31.94
N GLU A 140 -9.75 7.53 31.83
CA GLU A 140 -10.64 7.40 32.99
C GLU A 140 -10.34 6.11 33.77
N LEU A 141 -10.11 4.99 33.06
CA LEU A 141 -9.73 3.73 33.71
C LEU A 141 -8.36 3.82 34.42
N TYR A 142 -7.43 4.63 33.89
CA TYR A 142 -6.17 4.91 34.59
C TYR A 142 -6.44 5.67 35.90
N ALA A 143 -7.22 6.76 35.83
CA ALA A 143 -7.54 7.56 37.00
C ALA A 143 -8.29 6.75 38.09
N ASP A 144 -9.27 5.92 37.69
CA ASP A 144 -10.02 5.04 38.60
C ASP A 144 -9.12 3.99 39.27
N ALA A 145 -8.08 3.53 38.55
CA ALA A 145 -7.04 2.64 39.06
C ALA A 145 -6.00 3.35 39.95
N GLY A 146 -6.07 4.68 40.09
CA GLY A 146 -5.09 5.47 40.83
C GLY A 146 -3.77 5.69 40.08
N LEU A 147 -3.78 5.52 38.77
CA LEU A 147 -2.64 5.74 37.87
C LEU A 147 -2.70 7.15 37.26
N ASP A 148 -1.55 7.68 36.82
CA ASP A 148 -1.49 8.94 36.09
C ASP A 148 -1.83 8.73 34.60
N PRO A 149 -2.95 9.26 34.09
CA PRO A 149 -3.32 9.11 32.68
C PRO A 149 -2.40 9.88 31.72
N GLU A 150 -1.50 10.75 32.19
CA GLU A 150 -0.51 11.40 31.33
C GLU A 150 0.86 10.70 31.34
N SER A 151 0.98 9.59 32.09
CA SER A 151 2.20 8.79 32.19
C SER A 151 1.95 7.33 31.73
N PRO A 152 1.82 7.08 30.41
CA PRO A 152 1.62 5.73 29.89
C PRO A 152 2.87 4.85 30.09
N PRO A 153 2.71 3.52 30.25
CA PRO A 153 3.82 2.61 30.50
C PRO A 153 4.82 2.64 29.33
N GLN A 154 6.12 2.66 29.65
CA GLN A 154 7.23 2.66 28.71
C GLN A 154 7.92 1.30 28.62
N THR A 155 7.66 0.42 29.58
CA THR A 155 8.23 -0.93 29.62
C THR A 155 7.15 -1.99 29.73
N TRP A 156 7.51 -3.24 29.40
CA TRP A 156 6.60 -4.37 29.54
C TRP A 156 6.17 -4.57 31.01
N ASP A 157 7.10 -4.46 31.95
CA ASP A 157 6.81 -4.62 33.38
C ASP A 157 5.87 -3.50 33.89
N GLU A 158 6.06 -2.27 33.42
CA GLU A 158 5.13 -1.17 33.71
C GLU A 158 3.73 -1.41 33.12
N LEU A 159 3.66 -1.94 31.89
CA LEU A 159 2.38 -2.30 31.28
C LEU A 159 1.66 -3.40 32.08
N VAL A 160 2.39 -4.40 32.56
CA VAL A 160 1.84 -5.46 33.43
C VAL A 160 1.30 -4.86 34.74
N ALA A 161 2.06 -3.97 35.39
CA ALA A 161 1.63 -3.31 36.62
C ALA A 161 0.37 -2.44 36.41
N VAL A 162 0.29 -1.69 35.31
CA VAL A 162 -0.91 -0.95 34.91
C VAL A 162 -2.10 -1.89 34.74
N CYS A 163 -1.89 -3.03 34.09
CA CYS A 163 -2.94 -4.03 33.88
C CYS A 163 -3.45 -4.65 35.18
N GLU A 164 -2.56 -4.92 36.13
CA GLU A 164 -2.94 -5.42 37.45
C GLU A 164 -3.79 -4.39 38.20
N ALA A 165 -3.36 -3.12 38.25
CA ALA A 165 -4.09 -2.05 38.91
C ALA A 165 -5.50 -1.82 38.31
N ILE A 166 -5.64 -1.87 36.98
CA ILE A 166 -6.95 -1.73 36.32
C ILE A 166 -7.87 -2.92 36.66
N LYS A 167 -7.33 -4.15 36.64
CA LYS A 167 -8.11 -5.36 36.94
C LYS A 167 -8.58 -5.42 38.41
N GLU A 168 -7.86 -4.80 39.33
CA GLU A 168 -8.29 -4.71 40.74
C GLU A 168 -9.54 -3.84 40.93
N LYS A 169 -9.86 -2.93 40.00
CA LYS A 169 -11.00 -2.00 40.11
C LYS A 169 -12.32 -2.53 39.52
N GLY A 170 -12.30 -3.59 38.72
CA GLY A 170 -13.52 -4.15 38.15
C GLY A 170 -13.30 -5.22 37.08
N ASP A 171 -14.38 -5.62 36.41
CA ASP A 171 -14.41 -6.75 35.47
C ASP A 171 -13.92 -6.41 34.04
N VAL A 172 -13.34 -5.23 33.83
CA VAL A 172 -12.82 -4.85 32.50
C VAL A 172 -11.48 -5.52 32.22
N PRO A 173 -11.30 -6.19 31.07
CA PRO A 173 -9.99 -6.70 30.69
C PRO A 173 -9.04 -5.53 30.43
N CYS A 174 -7.79 -5.63 30.89
CA CYS A 174 -6.78 -4.59 30.66
C CYS A 174 -6.54 -4.34 29.16
N PHE A 175 -6.59 -5.41 28.36
CA PHE A 175 -6.33 -5.35 26.92
C PHE A 175 -7.51 -5.89 26.14
N ALA A 176 -8.01 -5.08 25.20
CA ALA A 176 -9.06 -5.48 24.27
C ALA A 176 -8.46 -5.58 22.86
N MET A 177 -8.47 -6.79 22.30
CA MET A 177 -7.97 -7.05 20.95
C MET A 177 -8.93 -7.98 20.21
N GLY A 178 -9.56 -7.47 19.15
CA GLY A 178 -10.31 -8.30 18.23
C GLY A 178 -9.36 -9.20 17.46
N ASN A 179 -9.56 -10.51 17.52
CA ASN A 179 -8.65 -11.49 16.91
C ASN A 179 -9.37 -12.66 16.22
N LYS A 180 -10.63 -12.49 15.84
CA LYS A 180 -11.42 -13.58 15.26
C LYS A 180 -10.80 -14.08 13.94
N GLU A 181 -10.25 -13.17 13.14
CA GLU A 181 -9.59 -13.45 11.86
C GLU A 181 -8.06 -13.62 12.00
N GLY A 182 -7.51 -13.52 13.22
CA GLY A 182 -6.08 -13.71 13.51
C GLY A 182 -5.18 -12.47 13.33
N PHE A 183 -5.63 -11.46 12.59
CA PHE A 183 -4.83 -10.27 12.28
C PHE A 183 -4.43 -9.44 13.52
N GLY A 184 -5.28 -9.39 14.56
CA GLY A 184 -4.97 -8.61 15.76
C GLY A 184 -3.71 -9.11 16.46
N ALA A 185 -3.62 -10.42 16.67
CA ALA A 185 -2.45 -11.05 17.27
C ALA A 185 -1.24 -10.99 16.33
N GLU A 186 -1.43 -11.17 15.02
CA GLU A 186 -0.36 -11.01 14.03
C GLU A 186 0.26 -9.62 14.12
N PHE A 187 -0.54 -8.56 14.01
CA PHE A 187 -0.03 -7.18 14.06
C PHE A 187 0.64 -6.83 15.39
N LEU A 188 0.07 -7.29 16.52
CA LEU A 188 0.69 -7.09 17.83
C LEU A 188 2.07 -7.77 17.89
N LEU A 189 2.16 -9.03 17.49
CA LEU A 189 3.41 -9.78 17.52
C LEU A 189 4.45 -9.23 16.54
N SER A 190 4.04 -8.83 15.33
CA SER A 190 4.92 -8.18 14.37
C SER A 190 5.48 -6.87 14.92
N SER A 191 4.65 -6.07 15.59
CA SER A 191 5.08 -4.80 16.20
C SER A 191 6.04 -5.02 17.36
N LEU A 192 5.78 -6.03 18.20
CA LEU A 192 6.69 -6.42 19.27
C LEU A 192 8.02 -6.94 18.71
N ALA A 193 7.98 -7.80 17.71
CA ALA A 193 9.18 -8.30 17.05
C ALA A 193 10.03 -7.16 16.48
N ALA A 194 9.42 -6.18 15.80
CA ALA A 194 10.13 -5.01 15.29
C ALA A 194 10.80 -4.17 16.40
N SER A 195 10.23 -4.15 17.62
CA SER A 195 10.83 -3.45 18.77
C SER A 195 11.94 -4.24 19.48
N MET A 196 11.99 -5.56 19.27
CA MET A 196 12.91 -6.47 19.95
C MET A 196 14.06 -6.95 19.08
N LEU A 197 13.87 -6.97 17.75
CA LEU A 197 14.84 -7.48 16.77
C LEU A 197 15.64 -6.33 16.17
N THR A 198 16.95 -6.52 16.02
CA THR A 198 17.80 -5.62 15.25
C THR A 198 17.50 -5.71 13.75
N ASP A 199 17.90 -4.69 12.98
CA ASP A 199 17.74 -4.69 11.52
C ASP A 199 18.32 -5.97 10.86
N ASP A 200 19.52 -6.39 11.30
CA ASP A 200 20.15 -7.63 10.82
C ASP A 200 19.31 -8.87 11.12
N GLN A 201 18.65 -8.93 12.29
CA GLN A 201 17.79 -10.05 12.66
C GLN A 201 16.49 -10.04 11.85
N GLN A 202 15.94 -8.87 11.53
CA GLN A 202 14.74 -8.74 10.71
C GLN A 202 15.00 -9.15 9.25
N GLN A 203 16.18 -8.85 8.71
CA GLN A 203 16.56 -9.24 7.34
C GLN A 203 16.85 -10.73 7.16
N ALA A 204 17.09 -11.46 8.25
CA ALA A 204 17.39 -12.90 8.20
C ALA A 204 16.15 -13.80 8.01
N PHE A 205 14.94 -13.23 8.04
CA PHE A 205 13.66 -13.91 7.83
C PHE A 205 13.03 -13.55 6.48
#